data_AF-A0A0B5E113-F1
#
_entry.id   AF-A0A0B5E113-F1
#
_cell.length_a   1.000
_cell.length_b   1.000
_cell.length_c   1.000
_cell.angle_alpha   90.00
_cell.angle_beta   90.00
_cell.angle_gamma   90.00
#
_symmetry.space_group_name_H-M   'P 1'
#
loop_
_entity.id
_entity.type
_entity.pdbx_description
1 polymer ?
#
loop_
_entity_poly.entity_id
_entity_poly.type
_entity_poly.pdbx_seq_one_letter_code
_entity_poly.pdbx_strand_id
1 'polypeptide(L)'
;MRRSAFCLANVTPFRGISADAGTVYEIGFMIALGRRVWAYTNDPHDYGERVRASWYGGHVDIFEGGLVRGSDGLMIESHGKADNLMIDAGIERQGGRVLRNTRAAAAVSDPARDLSVFEKCLQEMALQIHE
;
A
#
# COMPACT_ATOMS: atom_id res chain seq x y z
N MET A 1 17.10 0.90 9.79
CA MET A 1 15.97 0.89 10.73
C MET A 1 16.30 1.49 12.11
N ARG A 2 17.03 0.82 13.03
CA ARG A 2 17.22 1.36 14.41
C ARG A 2 17.88 2.75 14.51
N ARG A 3 18.75 3.10 13.55
CA ARG A 3 19.39 4.43 13.45
C ARG A 3 18.61 5.44 12.59
N SER A 4 17.50 5.02 11.99
CA SER A 4 16.69 5.85 11.12
C SER A 4 15.64 6.57 11.96
N ALA A 5 15.45 7.87 11.73
CA ALA A 5 14.37 8.63 12.37
C ALA A 5 13.00 8.35 11.73
N PHE A 6 13.01 8.07 10.42
CA PHE A 6 11.83 7.91 9.58
C PHE A 6 12.03 6.76 8.58
N CYS A 7 10.94 6.29 7.97
CA CYS A 7 10.94 5.33 6.88
C CYS A 7 10.10 5.86 5.72
N LEU A 8 10.57 5.72 4.48
CA LEU A 8 9.79 5.86 3.27
C LEU A 8 9.83 4.53 2.54
N ALA A 9 8.69 3.84 2.46
CA ALA A 9 8.59 2.47 1.95
C ALA A 9 7.90 2.43 0.58
N ASN A 10 8.47 1.69 -0.36
CA ASN A 10 7.80 1.36 -1.61
C ASN A 10 6.91 0.13 -1.41
N VAL A 11 5.59 0.31 -1.45
CA VAL A 11 4.58 -0.75 -1.34
C VAL A 11 3.92 -1.05 -2.69
N THR A 12 4.56 -0.66 -3.80
CA THR A 12 4.15 -1.14 -5.13
C THR A 12 4.16 -2.68 -5.14
N PRO A 13 3.14 -3.35 -5.71
CA PRO A 13 3.08 -4.80 -5.73
C PRO A 13 4.36 -5.43 -6.29
N PHE A 14 4.93 -6.39 -5.57
CA PHE A 14 6.21 -7.02 -5.93
C PHE A 14 6.04 -8.53 -6.01
N ARG A 15 6.11 -9.07 -7.24
CA ARG A 15 5.91 -10.50 -7.53
C ARG A 15 4.58 -11.05 -6.97
N GLY A 16 3.54 -10.23 -6.96
CA GLY A 16 2.22 -10.56 -6.43
C GLY A 16 1.30 -9.34 -6.39
N ILE A 17 0.22 -9.43 -5.61
CA ILE A 17 -0.80 -8.36 -5.45
C ILE A 17 -0.45 -7.37 -4.35
N SER A 18 0.38 -7.80 -3.40
CA SER A 18 0.78 -7.07 -2.21
C SER A 18 2.25 -6.60 -2.34
N ALA A 19 2.63 -5.68 -1.47
CA ALA A 19 4.00 -5.25 -1.26
C ALA A 19 4.95 -6.42 -0.96
N ASP A 20 6.24 -6.18 -1.18
CA ASP A 20 7.28 -7.13 -0.78
C ASP A 20 7.19 -7.45 0.73
N ALA A 21 7.23 -8.73 1.09
CA ALA A 21 7.11 -9.17 2.48
C ALA A 21 8.26 -8.64 3.37
N GLY A 22 9.45 -8.44 2.79
CA GLY A 22 10.57 -7.79 3.47
C GLY A 22 10.25 -6.34 3.81
N THR A 23 9.76 -5.56 2.85
CA THR A 23 9.29 -4.19 3.08
C THR A 23 8.18 -4.13 4.14
N VAL A 24 7.22 -5.06 4.12
CA VAL A 24 6.15 -5.14 5.13
C VAL A 24 6.72 -5.39 6.53
N TYR A 25 7.70 -6.28 6.65
CA TYR A 25 8.41 -6.51 7.91
C TYR A 25 9.10 -5.25 8.41
N GLU A 26 9.77 -4.50 7.52
CA GLU A 26 10.45 -3.25 7.86
C GLU A 26 9.47 -2.15 8.30
N ILE A 27 8.32 -2.02 7.64
CA ILE A 27 7.24 -1.11 8.03
C ILE A 27 6.78 -1.43 9.46
N GLY A 28 6.42 -2.69 9.71
CA GLY A 28 5.99 -3.13 11.04
C GLY A 28 7.04 -2.88 12.11
N PHE A 29 8.32 -3.14 11.80
CA PHE A 29 9.43 -2.88 12.70
C PHE A 29 9.62 -1.38 13.01
N MET A 30 9.49 -0.52 12.00
CA MET A 30 9.59 0.93 12.19
C MET A 30 8.42 1.48 13.01
N ILE A 31 7.20 1.01 12.77
CA ILE A 31 6.01 1.32 13.59
C ILE A 31 6.22 0.87 15.05
N ALA A 32 6.72 -0.34 15.27
CA ALA A 32 6.98 -0.86 16.62
C ALA A 32 8.06 -0.07 17.37
N LEU A 33 8.99 0.58 16.65
CA LEU A 33 9.97 1.52 17.23
C LEU A 33 9.38 2.93 17.49
N GLY A 34 8.09 3.15 17.23
CA GLY A 34 7.44 4.46 17.32
C GLY A 34 7.91 5.45 16.25
N ARG A 35 8.51 4.98 15.16
CA ARG A 35 8.99 5.83 14.07
C ARG A 35 7.87 6.06 13.06
N ARG A 36 7.78 7.30 12.56
CA ARG A 36 6.87 7.64 11.46
C ARG A 36 7.32 6.95 10.17
N VAL A 37 6.34 6.41 9.46
CA VAL A 37 6.52 5.73 8.17
C VAL A 37 5.69 6.48 7.14
N TRP A 38 6.25 6.72 5.97
CA TRP A 38 5.50 7.06 4.77
C TRP A 38 5.62 5.88 3.83
N ALA A 39 4.60 5.64 3.03
CA ALA A 39 4.67 4.65 1.98
C ALA A 39 4.11 5.21 0.67
N TYR A 40 4.54 4.61 -0.43
CA TYR A 40 3.99 4.90 -1.74
C TYR A 40 3.77 3.65 -2.55
N THR A 41 2.77 3.67 -3.42
CA THR A 41 2.58 2.66 -4.48
C THR A 41 2.38 3.35 -5.82
N ASN A 42 3.00 2.77 -6.85
CA ASN A 42 2.78 3.16 -8.24
C ASN A 42 1.53 2.52 -8.85
N ASP A 43 0.89 1.57 -8.15
CA ASP A 43 -0.42 1.02 -8.51
C ASP A 43 -1.55 1.94 -8.01
N PRO A 44 -2.46 2.40 -8.88
CA PRO A 44 -3.53 3.31 -8.50
C PRO A 44 -4.71 2.61 -7.81
N HIS A 45 -4.85 1.29 -7.95
CA HIS A 45 -6.03 0.54 -7.51
C HIS A 45 -5.97 0.22 -6.01
N ASP A 46 -7.15 0.03 -5.41
CA ASP A 46 -7.21 -0.50 -4.04
C ASP A 46 -6.85 -2.00 -3.99
N TYR A 47 -6.44 -2.48 -2.82
CA TYR A 47 -6.03 -3.87 -2.61
C TYR A 47 -7.12 -4.87 -3.02
N GLY A 48 -8.36 -4.62 -2.63
CA GLY A 48 -9.47 -5.52 -2.91
C GLY A 48 -9.78 -5.60 -4.40
N GLU A 49 -9.72 -4.49 -5.11
CA GLU A 49 -9.83 -4.44 -6.57
C GLU A 49 -8.74 -5.30 -7.23
N ARG A 50 -7.47 -5.15 -6.82
CA ARG A 50 -6.37 -5.98 -7.37
C ARG A 50 -6.55 -7.46 -7.07
N VAL A 51 -6.97 -7.83 -5.87
CA VAL A 51 -7.24 -9.23 -5.52
C VAL A 51 -8.38 -9.78 -6.40
N ARG A 52 -9.48 -9.05 -6.54
CA ARG A 52 -10.61 -9.48 -7.38
C ARG A 52 -10.21 -9.62 -8.84
N ALA A 53 -9.63 -8.57 -9.42
CA ALA A 53 -9.36 -8.50 -10.85
C ALA A 53 -8.15 -9.34 -11.27
N SER A 54 -7.03 -9.23 -10.56
CA SER A 54 -5.76 -9.83 -10.99
C SER A 54 -5.49 -11.20 -10.39
N TRP A 55 -5.85 -11.45 -9.13
CA TRP A 55 -5.60 -12.75 -8.48
C TRP A 55 -6.66 -13.78 -8.80
N TYR A 56 -7.94 -13.43 -8.61
CA TYR A 56 -9.06 -14.32 -8.91
C TYR A 56 -9.60 -14.18 -10.34
N GLY A 57 -9.07 -13.26 -11.16
CA GLY A 57 -9.52 -13.09 -12.55
C GLY A 57 -11.00 -12.67 -12.67
N GLY A 58 -11.55 -12.02 -11.64
CA GLY A 58 -12.97 -11.68 -11.55
C GLY A 58 -13.87 -12.81 -11.03
N HIS A 59 -13.34 -14.01 -10.80
CA HIS A 59 -14.10 -15.15 -10.25
C HIS A 59 -14.25 -15.04 -8.74
N VAL A 60 -15.21 -14.23 -8.31
CA VAL A 60 -15.49 -13.94 -6.90
C VAL A 60 -16.97 -14.08 -6.60
N ASP A 61 -17.28 -14.51 -5.37
CA ASP A 61 -18.63 -14.58 -4.86
C ASP A 61 -18.94 -13.36 -4.00
N ILE A 62 -20.08 -12.72 -4.25
CA ILE A 62 -20.58 -11.57 -3.50
C ILE A 62 -21.74 -12.04 -2.63
N PHE A 63 -21.58 -11.92 -1.32
CA PHE A 63 -22.56 -12.31 -0.32
C PHE A 63 -23.34 -11.09 0.20
N GLU A 64 -24.37 -11.37 1.00
CA GLU A 64 -25.17 -10.36 1.68
C GLU A 64 -24.27 -9.41 2.51
N GLY A 65 -24.60 -8.11 2.49
CA GLY A 65 -23.79 -7.08 3.13
C GLY A 65 -22.52 -6.67 2.38
N GLY A 66 -22.32 -7.15 1.14
CA GLY A 66 -21.18 -6.76 0.31
C GLY A 66 -19.88 -7.49 0.63
N LEU A 67 -19.94 -8.55 1.43
CA LEU A 67 -18.80 -9.43 1.69
C LEU A 67 -18.41 -10.13 0.38
N VAL A 68 -17.14 -10.00 -0.01
CA VAL A 68 -16.62 -10.65 -1.22
C VAL A 68 -15.64 -11.75 -0.82
N ARG A 69 -15.77 -12.94 -1.44
CA ARG A 69 -14.81 -14.03 -1.29
C ARG A 69 -14.28 -14.47 -2.65
N GLY A 70 -13.04 -14.93 -2.66
CA GLY A 70 -12.47 -15.63 -3.80
C GLY A 70 -13.14 -16.98 -4.03
N SER A 71 -12.86 -17.59 -5.18
CA SER A 71 -13.30 -18.95 -5.51
C SER A 71 -12.77 -20.04 -4.57
N ASP A 72 -11.76 -19.72 -3.75
CA ASP A 72 -11.23 -20.54 -2.67
C ASP A 72 -11.97 -20.37 -1.32
N GLY A 73 -12.99 -19.49 -1.29
CA GLY A 73 -13.78 -19.17 -0.11
C GLY A 73 -13.09 -18.20 0.86
N LEU A 74 -11.91 -17.65 0.53
CA LEU A 74 -11.22 -16.67 1.36
C LEU A 74 -11.80 -15.27 1.16
N MET A 75 -11.96 -14.53 2.25
CA MET A 75 -12.44 -13.15 2.23
C MET A 75 -11.46 -12.22 1.55
N ILE A 76 -11.98 -11.32 0.71
CA ILE A 76 -11.23 -10.23 0.10
C ILE A 76 -11.47 -8.95 0.88
N GLU A 77 -10.40 -8.35 1.39
CA GLU A 77 -10.48 -7.07 2.10
C GLU A 77 -10.98 -5.95 1.18
N SER A 78 -11.88 -5.09 1.69
CA SER A 78 -12.49 -4.01 0.92
C SER A 78 -12.51 -2.68 1.68
N HIS A 79 -11.38 -2.34 2.30
CA HIS A 79 -11.21 -1.15 3.14
C HIS A 79 -10.81 0.11 2.34
N GLY A 80 -10.78 0.02 1.00
CA GLY A 80 -10.27 1.09 0.13
C GLY A 80 -8.80 1.41 0.35
N LYS A 81 -8.01 0.49 0.94
CA LYS A 81 -6.58 0.61 1.25
C LYS A 81 -5.69 0.21 0.08
N ALA A 82 -4.45 0.70 0.06
CA ALA A 82 -3.46 0.43 -0.98
C ALA A 82 -3.02 -1.02 -0.90
N ASP A 83 -2.81 -1.54 0.31
CA ASP A 83 -2.49 -2.93 0.58
C ASP A 83 -3.36 -3.48 1.73
N ASN A 84 -3.00 -4.63 2.28
CA ASN A 84 -3.60 -5.20 3.48
C ASN A 84 -3.79 -4.13 4.56
N LEU A 85 -4.95 -4.14 5.22
CA LEU A 85 -5.34 -3.08 6.16
C LEU A 85 -4.28 -2.83 7.24
N MET A 86 -3.55 -3.86 7.68
CA MET A 86 -2.56 -3.74 8.75
C MET A 86 -1.38 -2.86 8.34
N ILE A 87 -1.05 -2.81 7.05
CA ILE A 87 0.03 -2.00 6.49
C ILE A 87 -0.43 -0.54 6.47
N ASP A 88 -1.50 -0.24 5.71
CA ASP A 88 -2.00 1.11 5.54
C ASP A 88 -2.45 1.73 6.87
N ALA A 89 -3.32 1.05 7.62
CA ALA A 89 -3.86 1.60 8.87
C ALA A 89 -2.79 1.67 9.96
N GLY A 90 -1.80 0.78 9.95
CA GLY A 90 -0.65 0.84 10.85
C GLY A 90 0.19 2.10 10.62
N ILE A 91 0.47 2.41 9.35
CA ILE A 91 1.17 3.64 8.94
C ILE A 91 0.38 4.88 9.37
N GLU A 92 -0.90 4.95 9.01
CA GLU A 92 -1.78 6.10 9.31
C GLU A 92 -1.91 6.35 10.82
N ARG A 93 -2.07 5.29 11.61
CA ARG A 93 -2.20 5.38 13.07
C ARG A 93 -0.97 5.99 13.75
N GLN A 94 0.22 5.83 13.15
CA GLN A 94 1.47 6.42 13.65
C GLN A 94 1.70 7.86 13.12
N GLY A 95 0.70 8.46 12.47
CA GLY A 95 0.81 9.78 11.84
C GLY A 95 1.56 9.76 10.50
N GLY A 96 1.71 8.58 9.90
CA GLY A 96 2.25 8.37 8.58
C GLY A 96 1.21 8.54 7.46
N ARG A 97 1.63 8.39 6.20
CA ARG A 97 0.74 8.46 5.03
C ARG A 97 1.11 7.41 3.99
N VAL A 98 0.10 6.88 3.31
CA VAL A 98 0.27 6.02 2.12
C VAL A 98 -0.20 6.78 0.89
N LEU A 99 0.71 7.10 -0.02
CA LEU A 99 0.40 7.81 -1.25
C LEU A 99 0.23 6.81 -2.40
N ARG A 100 -0.82 7.00 -3.19
CA ARG A 100 -1.04 6.22 -4.41
C ARG A 100 -0.78 7.07 -5.63
N ASN A 101 -0.49 6.41 -6.73
CA ASN A 101 -0.52 7.05 -8.02
C ASN A 101 -1.96 7.51 -8.33
N THR A 102 -2.13 8.80 -8.61
CA THR A 102 -3.40 9.43 -8.99
C THR A 102 -3.45 9.86 -10.45
N ARG A 103 -2.38 9.63 -11.22
CA ARG A 103 -2.43 9.85 -12.67
C ARG A 103 -3.49 8.92 -13.24
N ALA A 104 -4.39 9.49 -14.06
CA ALA A 104 -5.45 8.74 -14.75
C ALA A 104 -4.85 7.45 -15.32
N ALA A 105 -5.58 6.34 -15.20
CA ALA A 105 -5.20 4.93 -15.35
C ALA A 105 -4.40 4.49 -16.61
N ALA A 106 -3.80 5.41 -17.36
CA ALA A 106 -2.61 5.15 -18.15
C ALA A 106 -1.56 4.53 -17.22
N ALA A 107 -1.43 3.22 -17.31
CA ALA A 107 -0.39 2.45 -16.65
C ALA A 107 0.92 3.20 -16.81
N VAL A 108 1.54 3.51 -15.67
CA VAL A 108 2.95 3.87 -15.66
C VAL A 108 3.67 2.88 -16.57
N SER A 109 4.39 3.35 -17.60
CA SER A 109 4.94 2.42 -18.59
C SER A 109 5.94 1.45 -17.96
N ASP A 110 6.54 1.86 -16.84
CA ASP A 110 7.35 1.02 -15.96
C ASP A 110 7.13 1.42 -14.49
N PRO A 111 6.18 0.78 -13.77
CA PRO A 111 5.94 1.06 -12.36
C PRO A 111 7.17 0.86 -11.47
N ALA A 112 8.16 0.07 -11.90
CA ALA A 112 9.38 -0.12 -11.13
C ALA A 112 10.35 1.08 -11.24
N ARG A 113 10.16 1.97 -12.22
CA ARG A 113 11.05 3.10 -12.50
C ARG A 113 10.39 4.48 -12.37
N ASP A 114 9.09 4.55 -12.15
CA ASP A 114 8.41 5.83 -11.91
C ASP A 114 8.66 6.33 -10.49
N LEU A 115 9.33 7.47 -10.39
CA LEU A 115 9.66 8.13 -9.14
C LEU A 115 8.65 9.21 -8.75
N SER A 116 7.59 9.44 -9.52
CA SER A 116 6.69 10.58 -9.30
C SER A 116 5.95 10.51 -7.96
N VAL A 117 5.50 9.33 -7.53
CA VAL A 117 4.85 9.19 -6.20
C VAL A 117 5.90 9.25 -5.09
N PHE A 118 7.09 8.69 -5.32
CA PHE A 118 8.22 8.80 -4.41
C PHE A 118 8.64 10.27 -4.16
N GLU A 119 8.77 11.07 -5.22
CA GLU A 119 9.09 12.51 -5.13
C GLU A 119 8.01 13.28 -4.38
N LYS A 120 6.73 12.97 -4.61
CA LYS A 120 5.62 13.56 -3.83
C LYS A 120 5.72 13.20 -2.35
N CYS A 121 6.04 11.95 -2.01
CA CYS A 121 6.27 11.57 -0.62
C CYS A 121 7.41 12.38 0.00
N LEU A 122 8.54 12.55 -0.71
CA LEU A 122 9.65 13.35 -0.21
C LEU A 122 9.24 14.81 0.04
N GLN A 123 8.45 15.40 -0.85
CA GLN A 123 7.92 16.75 -0.68
C GLN A 123 7.02 16.86 0.57
N GLU A 124 6.10 15.91 0.77
CA GLU A 124 5.24 15.90 1.96
C GLU A 124 6.04 15.67 3.25
N MET A 125 7.02 14.77 3.22
CA MET A 125 7.91 14.50 4.34
C MET A 125 8.72 15.74 4.73
N ALA A 126 9.27 16.47 3.75
CA ALA A 126 10.06 17.67 4.01
C ALA A 126 9.25 18.73 4.78
N LEU A 127 7.94 18.85 4.51
CA LEU A 127 7.06 19.78 5.22
C LEU A 127 6.79 19.37 6.68
N GLN A 128 6.84 18.07 6.99
CA GLN A 128 6.45 17.50 8.29
C GLN A 128 7.61 17.16 9.22
N ILE A 129 8.86 17.20 8.74
CA ILE A 129 10.06 16.93 9.54
C ILE A 129 10.54 18.18 10.30
N HIS A 130 10.04 19.36 9.94
CA HIS A 130 10.39 20.64 10.59
C HIS A 130 9.45 21.04 11.76
N GLU A 131 8.48 20.19 12.09
CA GLU A 131 7.60 20.29 13.28
C GLU A 131 8.03 19.33 14.38
#